data_AF-A0AA97E895-F1
#
_entry.id   AF-A0AA97E895-F1
#
_cell.length_a   1.000
_cell.length_b   1.000
_cell.length_c   1.000
_cell.angle_alpha   90.00
_cell.angle_beta   90.00
_cell.angle_gamma   90.00
#
_symmetry.space_group_name_H-M   'P 1'
#
loop_
_entity.id
_entity.type
_entity.pdbx_description
1 polymer ?
#
loop_
_entity_poly.entity_id
_entity_poly.type
_entity_poly.pdbx_seq_one_letter_code
_entity_poly.pdbx_strand_id
1 'polypeptide(L)'
;MAKAPLFLEIPAKILTELGFDSNEVFNMLNTFSNSSTLEEVFSSSVYTTVPLNESDKILDLIEKCQSSKVINSFGKTWKDIFYSSVISAQENDSASALNLCDAIIRLEPSLPFPHFITQYELLPKSERVDSLLGLYSRVTKLSKIHPISHKFFGDILTEKKRISAAVQAYNNAWSQLCDQPLDQNEDKQKRTHIDYLVIGVGKGGMSSLYHYLSQHPDIINLFTKEIGFFSEKFHYGLDWYLAQFPPLPFRPDRFVTGETYPWHLGQFDAVERVFNALPNIKLIAILRNPVSRAISHFYMESKLGTERRTLDQAIKDELTILEGVEDPTEVAQTYWETERGYIWFSLYLPFLKQWMSVFPKDRIFTLNSKDLCCSPAKTLNRVFKFLDLAEFESISYPKINQGSYSHSQVGVQLRKTLYSFFYIHNQKLGEYLDVNLNWNDEI
;
A
#
# COMPACT_ATOMS: atom_id res chain seq x y z
N MET A 1 -13.70 -2.71 13.28
CA MET A 1 -12.79 -2.55 12.13
C MET A 1 -12.57 -1.07 11.90
N ALA A 2 -11.52 -0.51 12.51
CA ALA A 2 -11.06 0.82 12.15
C ALA A 2 -10.33 0.66 10.82
N LYS A 3 -10.82 1.27 9.74
CA LYS A 3 -10.15 1.23 8.44
C LYS A 3 -8.83 2.00 8.60
N ALA A 4 -7.70 1.32 8.49
CA ALA A 4 -6.41 1.98 8.30
C ALA A 4 -6.58 2.95 7.10
N PRO A 5 -6.27 4.25 7.24
CA PRO A 5 -6.30 5.13 6.10
C PRO A 5 -5.21 4.66 5.13
N LEU A 6 -5.64 4.13 4.00
CA LEU A 6 -4.76 3.90 2.86
C LEU A 6 -4.26 5.28 2.44
N PHE A 7 -2.98 5.53 2.67
CA PHE A 7 -2.31 6.70 2.13
C PHE A 7 -2.50 6.72 0.61
N LEU A 8 -3.03 7.82 0.08
CA LEU A 8 -2.81 8.18 -1.32
C LEU A 8 -1.30 8.41 -1.49
N GLU A 9 -0.54 7.35 -1.78
CA GLU A 9 0.75 7.50 -2.45
C GLU A 9 0.45 7.84 -3.92
N ILE A 10 -0.06 9.05 -4.20
CA ILE A 10 0.14 9.63 -5.52
C ILE A 10 1.61 10.04 -5.51
N PRO A 11 2.50 9.38 -6.28
CA PRO A 11 3.91 9.77 -6.29
C PRO A 11 3.99 11.24 -6.68
N ALA A 12 4.72 12.05 -5.89
CA ALA A 12 4.93 13.47 -6.19
C ALA A 12 5.36 13.68 -7.65
N LYS A 13 6.11 12.72 -8.21
CA LYS A 13 6.51 12.64 -9.61
C LYS A 13 5.34 12.67 -10.60
N ILE A 14 4.24 11.96 -10.34
CA ILE A 14 3.03 11.98 -11.19
C ILE A 14 2.35 13.36 -11.14
N LEU A 15 2.34 14.01 -9.98
CA LEU A 15 1.79 15.35 -9.84
C LEU A 15 2.66 16.39 -10.57
N THR A 16 3.99 16.27 -10.45
CA THR A 16 4.94 17.14 -11.15
C THR A 16 4.89 16.94 -12.68
N GLU A 17 4.77 15.70 -13.17
CA GLU A 17 4.62 15.39 -14.60
C GLU A 17 3.31 15.93 -15.21
N LEU A 18 2.29 16.17 -14.38
CA LEU A 18 0.99 16.72 -14.78
C LEU A 18 0.88 18.24 -14.58
N GLY A 19 2.02 18.89 -14.41
CA GLY A 19 2.12 20.35 -14.32
C GLY A 19 1.60 20.91 -12.99
N PHE A 20 1.52 20.09 -11.93
CA PHE A 20 1.41 20.62 -10.58
C PHE A 20 2.77 21.11 -10.11
N ASP A 21 2.84 22.37 -9.68
CA ASP A 21 4.06 22.90 -9.11
C ASP A 21 4.32 22.29 -7.71
N SER A 22 5.54 22.45 -7.22
CA SER A 22 5.95 21.91 -5.92
C SER A 22 5.06 22.37 -4.76
N ASN A 23 4.49 23.57 -4.82
CA ASN A 23 3.60 24.11 -3.79
C ASN A 23 2.20 23.50 -3.88
N GLU A 24 1.69 23.29 -5.09
CA GLU A 24 0.42 22.60 -5.33
C GLU A 24 0.50 21.13 -4.85
N VAL A 25 1.60 20.46 -5.15
CA VAL A 25 1.90 19.10 -4.64
C VAL A 25 2.01 19.08 -3.12
N PHE A 26 2.76 20.03 -2.55
CA PHE A 26 2.94 20.16 -1.10
C PHE A 26 1.61 20.43 -0.38
N ASN A 27 0.78 21.33 -0.90
CA ASN A 27 -0.54 21.63 -0.35
C ASN A 27 -1.49 20.44 -0.46
N MET A 28 -1.46 19.69 -1.56
CA MET A 28 -2.21 18.44 -1.70
C MET A 28 -1.78 17.41 -0.65
N LEU A 29 -0.48 17.14 -0.54
CA LEU A 29 0.07 16.19 0.41
C LEU A 29 -0.24 16.59 1.86
N ASN A 30 -0.16 17.88 2.19
CA ASN A 30 -0.55 18.41 3.50
C ASN A 30 -2.04 18.30 3.78
N THR A 31 -2.88 18.44 2.75
CA THR A 31 -4.32 18.24 2.88
C THR A 31 -4.60 16.76 3.18
N PHE A 32 -3.95 15.81 2.48
CA PHE A 32 -4.04 14.37 2.80
C PHE A 32 -3.42 13.99 4.15
N SER A 33 -2.56 14.83 4.74
CA SER A 33 -1.92 14.59 6.02
C SER A 33 -2.38 15.57 7.10
N ASN A 34 -3.51 15.27 7.75
CA ASN A 34 -3.80 15.85 9.06
C ASN A 34 -2.82 15.29 10.11
N SER A 35 -1.58 15.77 10.09
CA SER A 35 -0.66 15.79 11.22
C SER A 35 0.42 16.85 10.97
N SER A 36 0.39 17.92 11.75
CA SER A 36 1.34 19.03 11.76
C SER A 36 2.80 18.55 11.85
N THR A 37 3.61 18.77 10.80
CA THR A 37 5.07 19.08 10.80
C THR A 37 5.69 18.80 9.43
N LEU A 38 5.64 19.77 8.50
CA LEU A 38 6.38 19.72 7.22
C LEU A 38 6.90 21.11 6.76
N GLU A 39 7.21 22.03 7.68
CA GLU A 39 7.72 23.37 7.31
C GLU A 39 9.20 23.43 6.91
N GLU A 40 10.01 22.36 7.05
CA GLU A 40 11.47 22.46 6.85
C GLU A 40 12.07 21.76 5.62
N VAL A 41 11.27 21.14 4.73
CA VAL A 41 11.85 20.27 3.68
C VAL A 41 11.88 20.87 2.26
N PHE A 42 11.17 21.95 1.96
CA PHE A 42 11.02 22.40 0.57
C PHE A 42 11.37 23.87 0.34
N SER A 43 12.65 24.20 0.48
CA SER A 43 13.25 25.43 -0.05
C SER A 43 14.18 25.10 -1.23
N SER A 44 13.63 24.98 -2.44
CA SER A 44 14.32 25.37 -3.69
C SER A 44 13.49 25.12 -4.95
N SER A 45 13.33 26.20 -5.73
CA SER A 45 13.09 26.28 -7.20
C SER A 45 11.73 25.81 -7.77
N VAL A 46 11.03 26.46 -8.71
CA VAL A 46 11.10 27.73 -9.50
C VAL A 46 9.89 27.65 -10.49
N TYR A 47 8.97 28.65 -10.49
CA TYR A 47 7.95 29.14 -11.50
C TYR A 47 7.23 28.16 -12.51
N THR A 48 6.12 28.41 -13.25
CA THR A 48 5.22 29.55 -13.63
C THR A 48 3.97 29.00 -14.35
N THR A 49 2.94 29.85 -14.55
CA THR A 49 1.59 29.63 -15.10
C THR A 49 1.46 29.50 -16.65
N VAL A 50 0.37 28.84 -17.13
CA VAL A 50 -0.12 28.82 -18.53
C VAL A 50 -1.66 28.96 -18.58
N PRO A 51 -2.26 29.72 -19.53
CA PRO A 51 -3.72 29.99 -19.57
C PRO A 51 -4.49 29.01 -20.48
N LEU A 52 -5.79 28.80 -20.18
CA LEU A 52 -6.69 27.92 -20.92
C LEU A 52 -7.87 28.69 -21.53
N ASN A 53 -8.04 28.54 -22.84
CA ASN A 53 -9.31 28.72 -23.54
C ASN A 53 -10.04 27.37 -23.53
N GLU A 54 -11.04 27.20 -22.65
CA GLU A 54 -12.26 26.36 -22.79
C GLU A 54 -13.16 26.61 -21.55
N SER A 55 -13.73 27.81 -21.42
CA SER A 55 -14.34 28.30 -20.16
C SER A 55 -15.79 27.88 -19.89
N ASP A 56 -16.62 27.64 -20.91
CA ASP A 56 -18.07 27.79 -20.67
C ASP A 56 -18.78 26.54 -20.09
N LYS A 57 -18.28 25.34 -20.40
CA LYS A 57 -18.79 24.09 -19.80
C LYS A 57 -18.30 23.87 -18.36
N ILE A 58 -17.10 24.38 -18.07
CA ILE A 58 -16.46 24.30 -16.75
C ILE A 58 -17.16 25.26 -15.79
N LEU A 59 -17.48 26.48 -16.25
CA LEU A 59 -18.19 27.47 -15.45
C LEU A 59 -19.60 26.99 -15.02
N ASP A 60 -20.38 26.38 -15.92
CA ASP A 60 -21.70 25.82 -15.59
C ASP A 60 -21.63 24.67 -14.56
N LEU A 61 -20.58 23.84 -14.61
CA LEU A 61 -20.33 22.79 -13.62
C LEU A 61 -19.86 23.35 -12.27
N ILE A 62 -19.01 24.38 -12.29
CA ILE A 62 -18.58 25.11 -11.08
C ILE A 62 -19.77 25.79 -10.41
N GLU A 63 -20.63 26.45 -11.17
CA GLU A 63 -21.82 27.16 -10.65
C GLU A 63 -22.82 26.17 -10.00
N LYS A 64 -22.98 24.98 -10.59
CA LYS A 64 -23.75 23.88 -9.99
C LYS A 64 -23.13 23.35 -8.70
N CYS A 65 -21.80 23.29 -8.62
CA CYS A 65 -21.08 22.84 -7.41
C CYS A 65 -21.01 23.93 -6.32
N GLN A 66 -21.03 25.22 -6.67
CA GLN A 66 -21.08 26.34 -5.71
C GLN A 66 -22.36 26.34 -4.84
N SER A 67 -23.42 25.64 -5.27
CA SER A 67 -24.63 25.42 -4.46
C SER A 67 -24.38 24.50 -3.25
N SER A 68 -23.24 23.79 -3.19
CA SER A 68 -22.82 22.96 -2.06
C SER A 68 -21.64 23.58 -1.31
N LYS A 69 -21.94 24.58 -0.47
CA LYS A 69 -21.21 25.13 0.70
C LYS A 69 -19.68 25.15 0.84
N VAL A 70 -18.90 24.86 -0.19
CA VAL A 70 -17.46 25.12 -0.25
C VAL A 70 -17.18 25.75 -1.60
N ILE A 71 -16.18 26.62 -1.65
CA ILE A 71 -15.65 27.39 -2.81
C ILE A 71 -15.95 28.89 -2.70
N ASN A 72 -15.21 29.53 -1.80
CA ASN A 72 -14.86 30.94 -1.89
C ASN A 72 -13.40 31.09 -1.43
N SER A 73 -12.43 30.59 -2.23
CA SER A 73 -11.03 31.07 -2.17
C SER A 73 -10.03 30.46 -3.17
N PHE A 74 -10.35 29.44 -3.98
CA PHE A 74 -9.35 28.84 -4.89
C PHE A 74 -9.91 28.60 -6.32
N GLY A 75 -9.44 29.41 -7.28
CA GLY A 75 -9.35 29.23 -8.76
C GLY A 75 -10.51 28.72 -9.65
N LYS A 76 -10.29 28.76 -10.98
CA LYS A 76 -11.26 28.51 -12.09
C LYS A 76 -10.93 27.31 -12.99
N THR A 77 -10.13 26.35 -12.52
CA THR A 77 -9.55 25.23 -13.31
C THR A 77 -10.01 23.86 -12.81
N TRP A 78 -9.75 22.78 -13.57
CA TRP A 78 -10.02 21.40 -13.10
C TRP A 78 -9.25 21.06 -11.81
N LYS A 79 -8.09 21.68 -11.58
CA LYS A 79 -7.33 21.55 -10.34
C LYS A 79 -8.12 22.06 -9.15
N ASP A 80 -8.83 23.18 -9.30
CA ASP A 80 -9.66 23.78 -8.23
C ASP A 80 -10.87 22.91 -7.88
N ILE A 81 -11.48 22.29 -8.90
CA ILE A 81 -12.55 21.30 -8.70
C ILE A 81 -12.00 20.08 -7.95
N PHE A 82 -10.78 19.64 -8.28
CA PHE A 82 -10.10 18.55 -7.58
C PHE A 82 -9.81 18.90 -6.12
N TYR A 83 -9.20 20.06 -5.82
CA TYR A 83 -8.97 20.51 -4.44
C TYR A 83 -10.27 20.56 -3.64
N SER A 84 -11.33 21.10 -4.23
CA SER A 84 -12.65 21.17 -3.60
C SER A 84 -13.18 19.79 -3.27
N SER A 85 -12.99 18.80 -4.16
CA SER A 85 -13.44 17.43 -3.92
C SER A 85 -12.70 16.75 -2.76
N VAL A 86 -11.41 17.06 -2.57
CA VAL A 86 -10.61 16.60 -1.43
C VAL A 86 -11.14 17.23 -0.14
N ILE A 87 -11.31 18.55 -0.11
CA ILE A 87 -11.80 19.27 1.08
C ILE A 87 -13.19 18.75 1.47
N SER A 88 -14.14 18.64 0.53
CA SER A 88 -15.47 18.11 0.81
C SER A 88 -15.42 16.68 1.36
N ALA A 89 -14.52 15.83 0.87
CA ALA A 89 -14.37 14.48 1.39
C ALA A 89 -13.93 14.47 2.86
N GLN A 90 -13.01 15.36 3.22
CA GLN A 90 -12.46 15.52 4.58
C GLN A 90 -13.46 16.12 5.57
N GLU A 91 -14.27 17.07 5.11
CA GLU A 91 -15.37 17.64 5.88
C GLU A 91 -16.57 16.68 6.03
N ASN A 92 -16.41 15.42 5.58
CA ASN A 92 -17.45 14.39 5.53
C ASN A 92 -18.64 14.73 4.63
N ASP A 93 -18.52 15.72 3.75
CA ASP A 93 -19.48 15.99 2.68
C ASP A 93 -19.22 15.09 1.46
N SER A 94 -19.55 13.81 1.65
CA SER A 94 -19.36 12.78 0.63
C SER A 94 -20.25 12.95 -0.60
N ALA A 95 -21.32 13.77 -0.53
CA ALA A 95 -22.18 14.04 -1.68
C ALA A 95 -21.52 15.05 -2.62
N SER A 96 -21.03 16.16 -2.08
CA SER A 96 -20.31 17.19 -2.85
C SER A 96 -19.02 16.64 -3.44
N ALA A 97 -18.25 15.88 -2.65
CA ALA A 97 -17.03 15.23 -3.13
C ALA A 97 -17.31 14.30 -4.35
N LEU A 98 -18.41 13.54 -4.32
CA LEU A 98 -18.80 12.67 -5.44
C LEU A 98 -19.18 13.48 -6.69
N ASN A 99 -19.97 14.55 -6.52
CA ASN A 99 -20.41 15.41 -7.62
C ASN A 99 -19.20 16.08 -8.30
N LEU A 100 -18.26 16.58 -7.50
CA LEU A 100 -17.01 17.17 -7.99
C LEU A 100 -16.15 16.13 -8.71
N CYS A 101 -16.06 14.89 -8.21
CA CYS A 101 -15.39 13.81 -8.93
C CYS A 101 -16.05 13.48 -10.28
N ASP A 102 -17.39 13.37 -10.36
CA ASP A 102 -18.11 13.17 -11.64
C ASP A 102 -17.88 14.34 -12.60
N ALA A 103 -17.85 15.57 -12.09
CA ALA A 103 -17.54 16.76 -12.90
C ALA A 103 -16.15 16.67 -13.54
N ILE A 104 -15.11 16.33 -12.76
CA ILE A 104 -13.74 16.20 -13.30
C ILE A 104 -13.67 15.06 -14.31
N ILE A 105 -14.26 13.89 -14.03
CA ILE A 105 -14.23 12.75 -14.96
C ILE A 105 -14.94 13.08 -16.28
N ARG A 106 -15.99 13.92 -16.27
CA ARG A 106 -16.65 14.36 -17.52
C ARG A 106 -15.80 15.33 -18.33
N LEU A 107 -15.03 16.18 -17.66
CA LEU A 107 -14.17 17.16 -18.31
C LEU A 107 -12.92 16.49 -18.88
N GLU A 108 -12.27 15.65 -18.06
CA GLU A 108 -10.98 15.03 -18.36
C GLU A 108 -10.97 13.55 -17.93
N PRO A 109 -11.64 12.65 -18.69
CA PRO A 109 -11.82 11.26 -18.27
C PRO A 109 -10.52 10.42 -18.29
N SER A 110 -9.44 10.94 -18.89
CA SER A 110 -8.11 10.35 -18.83
C SER A 110 -7.34 10.66 -17.54
N LEU A 111 -7.84 11.53 -16.66
CA LEU A 111 -7.16 11.83 -15.40
C LEU A 111 -7.38 10.74 -14.36
N PRO A 112 -6.32 10.21 -13.72
CA PRO A 112 -6.44 9.19 -12.70
C PRO A 112 -6.95 9.72 -11.34
N PHE A 113 -6.88 11.03 -11.08
CA PHE A 113 -7.03 11.57 -9.72
C PHE A 113 -8.42 11.50 -9.09
N PRO A 114 -9.51 11.86 -9.79
CA PRO A 114 -10.86 11.78 -9.21
C PRO A 114 -11.17 10.36 -8.73
N HIS A 115 -10.62 9.39 -9.45
CA HIS A 115 -10.78 7.98 -9.16
C HIS A 115 -10.21 7.63 -7.77
N PHE A 116 -9.05 8.17 -7.37
CA PHE A 116 -8.48 7.87 -6.05
C PHE A 116 -9.34 8.39 -4.89
N ILE A 117 -9.94 9.58 -5.02
CA ILE A 117 -10.88 10.11 -4.01
C ILE A 117 -12.08 9.17 -3.92
N THR A 118 -12.64 8.76 -5.06
CA THR A 118 -13.77 7.81 -5.03
C THR A 118 -13.40 6.48 -4.37
N GLN A 119 -12.17 6.00 -4.54
CA GLN A 119 -11.71 4.72 -3.98
C GLN A 119 -11.42 4.80 -2.47
N TYR A 120 -10.69 5.83 -2.02
CA TYR A 120 -10.17 5.88 -0.65
C TYR A 120 -11.05 6.65 0.32
N GLU A 121 -11.82 7.62 -0.16
CA GLU A 121 -12.65 8.47 0.70
C GLU A 121 -14.15 8.13 0.60
N LEU A 122 -14.62 7.77 -0.59
CA LEU A 122 -16.06 7.58 -0.84
C LEU A 122 -16.51 6.12 -0.79
N LEU A 123 -15.79 5.20 -1.44
CA LEU A 123 -16.14 3.77 -1.44
C LEU A 123 -16.21 3.17 -0.03
N PRO A 124 -15.35 3.57 0.93
CA PRO A 124 -15.46 3.08 2.30
C PRO A 124 -16.77 3.46 3.01
N LYS A 125 -17.48 4.47 2.51
CA LYS A 125 -18.76 4.96 3.03
C LYS A 125 -19.89 4.20 2.35
N SER A 126 -20.52 3.27 3.08
CA SER A 126 -21.48 2.30 2.50
C SER A 126 -22.67 2.97 1.80
N GLU A 127 -23.06 4.17 2.24
CA GLU A 127 -24.12 4.99 1.65
C GLU A 127 -23.78 5.59 0.28
N ARG A 128 -22.56 5.39 -0.23
CA ARG A 128 -22.12 5.89 -1.55
C ARG A 128 -21.91 4.80 -2.59
N VAL A 129 -21.94 3.53 -2.20
CA VAL A 129 -21.62 2.42 -3.12
C VAL A 129 -22.56 2.39 -4.33
N ASP A 130 -23.86 2.63 -4.15
CA ASP A 130 -24.82 2.63 -5.26
C ASP A 130 -24.64 3.84 -6.20
N SER A 131 -24.35 5.02 -5.64
CA SER A 131 -24.06 6.21 -6.44
C SER A 131 -22.75 6.04 -7.24
N LEU A 132 -21.73 5.44 -6.63
CA LEU A 132 -20.47 5.08 -7.28
C LEU A 132 -20.68 4.03 -8.38
N LEU A 133 -21.53 3.02 -8.14
CA LEU A 133 -21.88 2.03 -9.15
C LEU A 133 -22.54 2.69 -10.37
N GLY A 134 -23.47 3.63 -10.14
CA GLY A 134 -24.12 4.40 -11.19
C GLY A 134 -23.14 5.28 -11.97
N LEU A 135 -22.22 5.94 -11.28
CA LEU A 135 -21.14 6.73 -11.89
C LEU A 135 -20.26 5.86 -12.79
N TYR A 136 -19.65 4.81 -12.23
CA TYR A 136 -18.65 4.00 -12.94
C TYR A 136 -19.25 3.11 -14.05
N SER A 137 -20.54 2.76 -13.95
CA SER A 137 -21.27 2.14 -15.06
C SER A 137 -21.39 3.06 -16.30
N ARG A 138 -21.30 4.38 -16.12
CA ARG A 138 -21.22 5.36 -17.22
C ARG A 138 -19.79 5.63 -17.63
N VAL A 139 -18.89 5.85 -16.66
CA VAL A 139 -17.47 6.18 -16.92
C VAL A 139 -16.80 5.13 -17.79
N THR A 140 -17.00 3.84 -17.48
CA THR A 140 -16.41 2.72 -18.23
C THR A 140 -16.89 2.59 -19.69
N LYS A 141 -17.84 3.42 -20.14
CA LYS A 141 -18.35 3.47 -21.52
C LYS A 141 -17.85 4.68 -22.32
N LEU A 142 -17.06 5.57 -21.71
CA LEU A 142 -16.49 6.73 -22.38
C LEU A 142 -15.35 6.27 -23.32
N SER A 143 -15.13 7.00 -24.41
CA SER A 143 -14.19 6.61 -25.49
C SER A 143 -12.70 6.81 -25.15
N LYS A 144 -12.38 7.68 -24.19
CA LYS A 144 -11.02 7.94 -23.70
C LYS A 144 -11.06 8.00 -22.18
N ILE A 145 -10.68 6.93 -21.50
CA ILE A 145 -10.63 6.87 -20.04
C ILE A 145 -9.29 6.39 -19.55
N HIS A 146 -8.96 6.75 -18.32
CA HIS A 146 -7.82 6.14 -17.64
C HIS A 146 -8.15 4.67 -17.27
N PRO A 147 -7.24 3.70 -17.51
CA PRO A 147 -7.48 2.28 -17.21
C PRO A 147 -7.87 1.99 -15.75
N ILE A 148 -7.40 2.81 -14.82
CA ILE A 148 -7.76 2.73 -13.39
C ILE A 148 -9.28 2.84 -13.14
N SER A 149 -10.02 3.45 -14.07
CA SER A 149 -11.48 3.54 -14.01
C SER A 149 -12.14 2.17 -13.96
N HIS A 150 -11.65 1.24 -14.78
CA HIS A 150 -12.15 -0.14 -14.80
C HIS A 150 -11.76 -0.89 -13.53
N LYS A 151 -10.56 -0.64 -13.00
CA LYS A 151 -10.13 -1.24 -11.74
C LYS A 151 -11.05 -0.81 -10.59
N PHE A 152 -11.35 0.48 -10.44
CA PHE A 152 -12.25 0.93 -9.36
C PHE A 152 -13.70 0.53 -9.58
N PHE A 153 -14.13 0.40 -10.84
CA PHE A 153 -15.41 -0.25 -11.10
C PHE A 153 -15.44 -1.69 -10.57
N GLY A 154 -14.35 -2.44 -10.74
CA GLY A 154 -14.16 -3.76 -10.14
C GLY A 154 -14.25 -3.73 -8.61
N ASP A 155 -13.62 -2.77 -7.95
CA ASP A 155 -13.70 -2.62 -6.49
C ASP A 155 -15.13 -2.34 -6.02
N ILE A 156 -15.85 -1.45 -6.69
CA ILE A 156 -17.26 -1.16 -6.40
C ILE A 156 -18.13 -2.41 -6.59
N LEU A 157 -17.91 -3.18 -7.65
CA LEU A 157 -18.62 -4.43 -7.90
C LEU A 157 -18.29 -5.50 -6.85
N THR A 158 -17.05 -5.52 -6.35
CA THR A 158 -16.61 -6.39 -5.24
C THR A 158 -17.37 -6.05 -3.96
N GLU A 159 -17.46 -4.78 -3.59
CA GLU A 159 -18.27 -4.32 -2.44
C GLU A 159 -19.76 -4.69 -2.58
N LYS A 160 -20.29 -4.68 -3.81
CA LYS A 160 -21.65 -5.16 -4.12
C LYS A 160 -21.77 -6.69 -4.21
N LYS A 161 -20.71 -7.45 -3.89
CA LYS A 161 -20.63 -8.92 -3.97
C LYS A 161 -20.91 -9.47 -5.38
N ARG A 162 -20.64 -8.68 -6.42
CA ARG A 162 -20.78 -9.06 -7.84
C ARG A 162 -19.45 -9.55 -8.40
N ILE A 163 -18.89 -10.59 -7.80
CA ILE A 163 -17.49 -11.03 -8.01
C ILE A 163 -17.17 -11.32 -9.48
N SER A 164 -18.03 -12.05 -10.21
CA SER A 164 -17.78 -12.34 -11.63
C SER A 164 -17.71 -11.08 -12.50
N ALA A 165 -18.54 -10.07 -12.18
CA ALA A 165 -18.50 -8.78 -12.89
C ALA A 165 -17.28 -7.96 -12.48
N ALA A 166 -16.86 -8.04 -11.21
CA ALA A 166 -15.64 -7.41 -10.73
C ALA A 166 -14.41 -7.95 -11.47
N VAL A 167 -14.28 -9.27 -11.59
CA VAL A 167 -13.23 -9.95 -12.36
C VAL A 167 -13.17 -9.43 -13.81
N GLN A 168 -14.31 -9.31 -14.48
CA GLN A 168 -14.36 -8.75 -15.83
C GLN A 168 -13.88 -7.29 -15.88
N ALA A 169 -14.27 -6.48 -14.89
CA ALA A 169 -13.82 -5.09 -14.81
C ALA A 169 -12.30 -4.98 -14.59
N TYR A 170 -11.71 -5.81 -13.74
CA TYR A 170 -10.26 -5.84 -13.56
C TYR A 170 -9.51 -6.27 -14.84
N ASN A 171 -10.00 -7.31 -15.52
CA ASN A 171 -9.43 -7.75 -16.80
C ASN A 171 -9.50 -6.64 -17.86
N ASN A 172 -10.59 -5.88 -17.92
CA ASN A 172 -10.72 -4.74 -18.82
C ASN A 172 -9.69 -3.65 -18.49
N ALA A 173 -9.45 -3.37 -17.21
CA ALA A 173 -8.43 -2.39 -16.78
C ALA A 173 -7.05 -2.78 -17.31
N TRP A 174 -6.68 -4.05 -17.16
CA TRP A 174 -5.39 -4.54 -17.63
C TRP A 174 -5.29 -4.58 -19.16
N SER A 175 -6.35 -4.97 -19.87
CA SER A 175 -6.35 -4.98 -21.33
C SER A 175 -6.12 -3.60 -21.97
N GLN A 176 -6.35 -2.52 -21.24
CA GLN A 176 -6.09 -1.14 -21.70
C GLN A 176 -4.66 -0.67 -21.40
N LEU A 177 -3.96 -1.32 -20.47
CA LEU A 177 -2.55 -1.04 -20.18
C LEU A 177 -1.60 -1.93 -20.98
N CYS A 178 -2.05 -3.12 -21.37
CA CYS A 178 -1.31 -4.04 -22.21
C CYS A 178 -1.75 -3.83 -23.67
N ASP A 179 -0.84 -3.40 -24.55
CA ASP A 179 -1.09 -3.03 -25.96
C ASP A 179 -1.59 -4.18 -26.89
N GLN A 180 -2.16 -5.28 -26.37
CA GLN A 180 -2.66 -6.41 -27.17
C GLN A 180 -3.97 -7.02 -26.62
N PRO A 181 -4.89 -7.43 -27.50
CA PRO A 181 -6.17 -8.03 -27.09
C PRO A 181 -5.96 -9.38 -26.39
N LEU A 182 -6.69 -9.59 -25.29
CA LEU A 182 -6.78 -10.86 -24.60
C LEU A 182 -7.37 -11.93 -25.54
N ASP A 183 -6.62 -13.01 -25.81
CA ASP A 183 -7.17 -14.14 -26.55
C ASP A 183 -8.26 -14.83 -25.70
N GLN A 184 -9.49 -14.78 -26.20
CA GLN A 184 -10.66 -15.34 -25.51
C GLN A 184 -10.67 -16.87 -25.53
N ASN A 185 -9.84 -17.50 -26.38
CA ASN A 185 -9.80 -18.95 -26.61
C ASN A 185 -8.64 -19.66 -25.90
N GLU A 186 -7.73 -18.94 -25.22
CA GLU A 186 -6.68 -19.59 -24.43
C GLU A 186 -7.19 -20.07 -23.06
N ASP A 187 -6.69 -21.26 -22.69
CA ASP A 187 -7.04 -22.05 -21.52
C ASP A 187 -7.11 -21.19 -20.25
N LYS A 188 -8.27 -21.23 -19.56
CA LYS A 188 -8.55 -20.38 -18.39
C LYS A 188 -7.55 -20.60 -17.25
N GLN A 189 -6.86 -21.74 -17.23
CA GLN A 189 -5.83 -22.10 -16.24
C GLN A 189 -4.44 -21.49 -16.50
N LYS A 190 -4.18 -20.87 -17.66
CA LYS A 190 -2.91 -20.17 -17.93
C LYS A 190 -2.91 -18.69 -17.52
N ARG A 191 -3.97 -18.23 -16.86
CA ARG A 191 -4.21 -16.82 -16.56
C ARG A 191 -3.53 -16.45 -15.24
N THR A 192 -2.63 -15.47 -15.34
CA THR A 192 -1.87 -14.82 -14.26
C THR A 192 -0.90 -15.71 -13.46
N HIS A 193 0.37 -15.69 -13.85
CA HIS A 193 1.48 -16.17 -13.02
C HIS A 193 1.82 -15.10 -11.98
N ILE A 194 1.91 -15.49 -10.71
CA ILE A 194 2.41 -14.65 -9.62
C ILE A 194 3.77 -15.24 -9.24
N ASP A 195 4.81 -14.42 -9.25
CA ASP A 195 6.19 -14.86 -9.08
C ASP A 195 6.65 -14.77 -7.63
N TYR A 196 6.18 -13.74 -6.92
CA TYR A 196 6.58 -13.52 -5.53
C TYR A 196 5.52 -12.86 -4.65
N LEU A 197 5.66 -13.07 -3.35
CA LEU A 197 4.99 -12.32 -2.29
C LEU A 197 6.02 -11.74 -1.33
N VAL A 198 5.95 -10.44 -1.05
CA VAL A 198 6.62 -9.87 0.12
C VAL A 198 5.68 -10.00 1.31
N ILE A 199 5.96 -10.98 2.18
CA ILE A 199 5.02 -11.40 3.22
C ILE A 199 5.09 -10.58 4.51
N GLY A 200 6.11 -9.74 4.68
CA GLY A 200 6.26 -8.98 5.90
C GLY A 200 7.70 -8.58 6.15
N VAL A 201 7.98 -7.83 7.22
CA VAL A 201 7.01 -7.36 8.22
C VAL A 201 6.59 -5.91 8.02
N GLY A 202 5.37 -5.60 8.43
CA GLY A 202 4.90 -4.22 8.63
C GLY A 202 5.92 -3.38 9.42
N LYS A 203 6.18 -2.17 8.92
CA LYS A 203 7.24 -1.25 9.39
C LYS A 203 8.68 -1.74 9.19
N GLY A 204 8.88 -2.79 8.39
CA GLY A 204 10.19 -3.31 8.01
C GLY A 204 10.86 -2.60 6.83
N GLY A 205 10.18 -1.66 6.15
CA GLY A 205 10.71 -1.00 4.95
C GLY A 205 10.14 -1.57 3.63
N MET A 206 8.99 -2.23 3.69
CA MET A 206 8.32 -2.83 2.52
C MET A 206 7.93 -1.81 1.44
N SER A 207 7.51 -0.59 1.81
CA SER A 207 7.26 0.47 0.81
C SER A 207 8.53 0.85 0.05
N SER A 208 9.68 0.94 0.72
CA SER A 208 10.96 1.19 0.06
C SER A 208 11.32 0.05 -0.88
N LEU A 209 11.20 -1.20 -0.41
CA LEU A 209 11.47 -2.37 -1.26
C LEU A 209 10.56 -2.39 -2.50
N TYR A 210 9.25 -2.19 -2.32
CA TYR A 210 8.29 -2.09 -3.42
C TYR A 210 8.68 -0.99 -4.41
N HIS A 211 9.04 0.20 -3.92
CA HIS A 211 9.46 1.33 -4.76
C HIS A 211 10.79 1.07 -5.50
N TYR A 212 11.71 0.30 -4.92
CA TYR A 212 12.96 -0.05 -5.58
C TYR A 212 12.76 -1.14 -6.63
N LEU A 213 11.94 -2.15 -6.33
CA LEU A 213 11.57 -3.20 -7.29
C LEU A 213 10.77 -2.63 -8.47
N SER A 214 9.86 -1.68 -8.22
CA SER A 214 8.99 -1.11 -9.26
C SER A 214 9.71 -0.37 -10.38
N GLN A 215 10.99 -0.03 -10.17
CA GLN A 215 11.86 0.62 -11.15
C GLN A 215 12.56 -0.36 -12.10
N HIS A 216 12.54 -1.67 -11.80
CA HIS A 216 13.12 -2.68 -12.69
C HIS A 216 12.24 -2.86 -13.94
N PRO A 217 12.79 -2.80 -15.17
CA PRO A 217 11.99 -2.82 -16.40
C PRO A 217 11.19 -4.10 -16.62
N ASP A 218 11.64 -5.21 -16.03
CA ASP A 218 10.96 -6.49 -16.11
C ASP A 218 10.03 -6.78 -14.90
N ILE A 219 9.83 -5.82 -13.98
CA ILE A 219 8.83 -5.95 -12.89
C ILE A 219 7.54 -5.23 -13.28
N ILE A 220 6.42 -5.94 -13.29
CA ILE A 220 5.10 -5.36 -13.52
C ILE A 220 4.45 -5.02 -12.18
N ASN A 221 4.08 -3.74 -12.01
CA ASN A 221 3.47 -3.24 -10.79
C ASN A 221 1.95 -3.44 -10.79
N LEU A 222 1.39 -3.67 -9.60
CA LEU A 222 -0.04 -3.77 -9.40
C LEU A 222 -0.71 -2.39 -9.35
N PHE A 223 -2.01 -2.33 -9.70
CA PHE A 223 -2.82 -1.13 -9.47
C PHE A 223 -2.93 -0.74 -7.99
N THR A 224 -2.80 -1.71 -7.10
CA THR A 224 -2.83 -1.51 -5.65
C THR A 224 -1.75 -2.37 -5.03
N LYS A 225 -0.83 -1.72 -4.31
CA LYS A 225 0.36 -2.35 -3.71
C LYS A 225 0.01 -3.51 -2.78
N GLU A 226 -1.02 -3.34 -1.96
CA GLU A 226 -1.43 -4.24 -0.88
C GLU A 226 -2.84 -4.80 -1.17
N ILE A 227 -2.94 -6.04 -1.64
CA ILE A 227 -4.24 -6.67 -1.94
C ILE A 227 -4.86 -7.25 -0.67
N GLY A 228 -4.09 -7.99 0.14
CA GLY A 228 -4.58 -8.64 1.37
C GLY A 228 -5.47 -9.86 1.12
N PHE A 229 -5.28 -10.56 -0.02
CA PHE A 229 -6.10 -11.71 -0.40
C PHE A 229 -5.98 -12.87 0.57
N PHE A 230 -4.76 -13.29 0.91
CA PHE A 230 -4.57 -14.41 1.84
C PHE A 230 -4.93 -14.06 3.29
N SER A 231 -5.30 -12.79 3.55
CA SER A 231 -5.81 -12.28 4.82
C SER A 231 -7.34 -12.07 4.81
N GLU A 232 -7.80 -10.82 4.71
CA GLU A 232 -9.20 -10.44 4.96
C GLU A 232 -10.08 -10.73 3.73
N LYS A 233 -9.47 -10.82 2.55
CA LYS A 233 -10.16 -10.90 1.26
C LYS A 233 -10.21 -12.31 0.66
N PHE A 234 -9.81 -13.34 1.41
CA PHE A 234 -9.72 -14.71 0.92
C PHE A 234 -11.08 -15.23 0.43
N HIS A 235 -12.15 -14.79 1.09
CA HIS A 235 -13.54 -15.15 0.79
C HIS A 235 -14.03 -14.67 -0.60
N TYR A 236 -13.30 -13.76 -1.28
CA TYR A 236 -13.63 -13.36 -2.66
C TYR A 236 -13.22 -14.41 -3.71
N GLY A 237 -12.43 -15.41 -3.32
CA GLY A 237 -12.03 -16.52 -4.18
C GLY A 237 -10.81 -16.23 -5.05
N LEU A 238 -10.15 -17.30 -5.50
CA LEU A 238 -8.87 -17.23 -6.21
C LEU A 238 -8.99 -16.46 -7.54
N ASP A 239 -10.09 -16.62 -8.28
CA ASP A 239 -10.32 -15.89 -9.54
C ASP A 239 -10.33 -14.36 -9.33
N TRP A 240 -10.89 -13.90 -8.21
CA TRP A 240 -10.88 -12.47 -7.85
C TRP A 240 -9.46 -11.97 -7.60
N TYR A 241 -8.65 -12.77 -6.91
CA TYR A 241 -7.26 -12.44 -6.62
C TYR A 241 -6.40 -12.42 -7.87
N LEU A 242 -6.49 -13.47 -8.69
CA LEU A 242 -5.76 -13.58 -9.95
C LEU A 242 -6.10 -12.44 -10.92
N ALA A 243 -7.33 -11.91 -10.88
CA ALA A 243 -7.73 -10.75 -11.69
C ALA A 243 -7.09 -9.42 -11.23
N GLN A 244 -6.52 -9.35 -10.03
CA GLN A 244 -5.75 -8.17 -9.58
C GLN A 244 -4.41 -8.03 -10.32
N PHE A 245 -3.96 -9.10 -10.97
CA PHE A 245 -2.69 -9.17 -11.68
C PHE A 245 -2.91 -9.02 -13.19
N PRO A 246 -1.91 -8.54 -13.95
CA PRO A 246 -2.01 -8.43 -15.40
C PRO A 246 -2.25 -9.82 -16.03
N PRO A 247 -3.30 -10.01 -16.84
CA PRO A 247 -3.51 -11.24 -17.61
C PRO A 247 -2.33 -11.42 -18.57
N LEU A 248 -1.36 -12.25 -18.18
CA LEU A 248 -0.17 -12.50 -18.99
C LEU A 248 -0.54 -13.33 -20.22
N PRO A 249 -0.26 -12.84 -21.45
CA PRO A 249 0.70 -13.58 -22.27
C PRO A 249 1.64 -12.69 -23.12
N PHE A 250 2.93 -12.61 -22.75
CA PHE A 250 4.10 -12.65 -23.66
C PHE A 250 5.41 -12.70 -22.83
N ARG A 251 6.15 -13.81 -22.92
CA ARG A 251 7.34 -14.14 -22.10
C ARG A 251 7.10 -14.13 -20.58
N PRO A 252 6.33 -15.08 -20.04
CA PRO A 252 6.30 -15.32 -18.59
C PRO A 252 7.72 -15.48 -18.02
N ASP A 253 8.64 -16.03 -18.83
CA ASP A 253 10.05 -16.19 -18.47
C ASP A 253 10.84 -14.87 -18.39
N ARG A 254 10.22 -13.73 -18.74
CA ARG A 254 10.86 -12.40 -18.72
C ARG A 254 10.30 -11.52 -17.61
N PHE A 255 8.98 -11.41 -17.52
CA PHE A 255 8.34 -10.45 -16.62
C PHE A 255 7.96 -11.10 -15.30
N VAL A 256 8.22 -10.38 -14.21
CA VAL A 256 7.95 -10.81 -12.85
C VAL A 256 6.89 -9.91 -12.24
N THR A 257 5.89 -10.48 -11.59
CA THR A 257 4.85 -9.75 -10.85
C THR A 257 4.62 -10.37 -9.47
N GLY A 258 4.29 -9.52 -8.51
CA GLY A 258 4.05 -9.97 -7.14
C GLY A 258 3.34 -8.90 -6.32
N GLU A 259 2.89 -9.31 -5.14
CA GLU A 259 2.29 -8.37 -4.18
C GLU A 259 3.20 -8.16 -2.97
N THR A 260 2.95 -7.05 -2.28
CA THR A 260 3.58 -6.72 -1.02
C THR A 260 2.47 -6.53 -0.01
N TYR A 261 2.37 -7.43 0.99
CA TYR A 261 1.37 -7.29 2.05
C TYR A 261 2.02 -7.44 3.42
N PRO A 262 1.97 -6.40 4.29
CA PRO A 262 2.79 -6.32 5.49
C PRO A 262 2.47 -7.34 6.58
N TRP A 263 1.29 -7.95 6.52
CA TRP A 263 0.74 -8.74 7.63
C TRP A 263 0.73 -10.26 7.37
N HIS A 264 1.06 -10.73 6.16
CA HIS A 264 1.05 -12.17 5.86
C HIS A 264 1.96 -12.98 6.79
N LEU A 265 3.16 -12.46 7.13
CA LEU A 265 4.13 -13.21 7.93
C LEU A 265 3.52 -13.63 9.27
N GLY A 266 2.84 -12.69 9.95
CA GLY A 266 2.26 -12.91 11.27
C GLY A 266 0.89 -13.60 11.27
N GLN A 267 0.36 -13.97 10.10
CA GLN A 267 -0.98 -14.52 9.96
C GLN A 267 -0.94 -16.02 9.67
N PHE A 268 -1.35 -16.80 10.65
CA PHE A 268 -1.29 -18.26 10.64
C PHE A 268 -2.02 -18.88 9.45
N ASP A 269 -3.25 -18.45 9.21
CA ASP A 269 -4.06 -18.96 8.09
C ASP A 269 -3.44 -18.65 6.72
N ALA A 270 -2.63 -17.60 6.60
CA ALA A 270 -2.06 -17.20 5.31
C ALA A 270 -1.08 -18.27 4.77
N VAL A 271 -0.36 -18.99 5.65
CA VAL A 271 0.61 -20.01 5.24
C VAL A 271 -0.07 -21.11 4.41
N GLU A 272 -1.14 -21.70 4.96
CA GLU A 272 -1.88 -22.78 4.30
C GLU A 272 -2.59 -22.27 3.04
N ARG A 273 -3.21 -21.09 3.11
CA ARG A 273 -3.91 -20.50 1.95
C ARG A 273 -2.96 -20.22 0.80
N VAL A 274 -1.77 -19.67 1.08
CA VAL A 274 -0.74 -19.42 0.06
C VAL A 274 -0.22 -20.74 -0.50
N PHE A 275 0.09 -21.73 0.32
CA PHE A 275 0.62 -23.00 -0.18
C PHE A 275 -0.38 -23.74 -1.07
N ASN A 276 -1.65 -23.76 -0.68
CA ASN A 276 -2.70 -24.40 -1.46
C ASN A 276 -2.95 -23.69 -2.81
N ALA A 277 -2.80 -22.37 -2.87
CA ALA A 277 -3.02 -21.59 -4.09
C ALA A 277 -1.77 -21.48 -4.99
N LEU A 278 -0.58 -21.33 -4.38
CA LEU A 278 0.67 -20.96 -5.03
C LEU A 278 1.87 -21.73 -4.43
N PRO A 279 1.94 -23.07 -4.58
CA PRO A 279 2.91 -23.91 -3.87
C PRO A 279 4.39 -23.64 -4.25
N ASN A 280 4.64 -23.04 -5.42
CA ASN A 280 5.99 -22.77 -5.94
C ASN A 280 6.41 -21.29 -5.84
N ILE A 281 5.60 -20.46 -5.17
CA ILE A 281 5.82 -19.01 -5.06
C ILE A 281 7.13 -18.67 -4.35
N LYS A 282 7.76 -17.56 -4.73
CA LYS A 282 8.90 -17.01 -3.98
C LYS A 282 8.41 -16.08 -2.89
N LEU A 283 8.91 -16.25 -1.68
CA LEU A 283 8.51 -15.48 -0.50
C LEU A 283 9.66 -14.61 -0.04
N ILE A 284 9.42 -13.32 0.14
CA ILE A 284 10.40 -12.36 0.67
C ILE A 284 9.93 -11.88 2.04
N ALA A 285 10.76 -12.08 3.06
CA ALA A 285 10.53 -11.60 4.42
C ALA A 285 11.59 -10.54 4.76
N ILE A 286 11.19 -9.26 4.80
CA ILE A 286 12.01 -8.15 5.29
C ILE A 286 11.87 -8.01 6.80
N LEU A 287 12.97 -8.18 7.51
CA LEU A 287 13.07 -8.10 8.96
C LEU A 287 13.78 -6.81 9.35
N ARG A 288 13.39 -6.21 10.47
CA ARG A 288 13.99 -4.99 11.01
C ARG A 288 14.37 -5.24 12.47
N ASN A 289 15.27 -4.44 13.03
CA ASN A 289 15.47 -4.41 14.48
C ASN A 289 14.10 -4.34 15.18
N PRO A 290 13.73 -5.36 15.99
CA PRO A 290 12.39 -5.48 16.55
C PRO A 290 12.00 -4.33 17.47
N VAL A 291 12.98 -3.70 18.14
CA VAL A 291 12.78 -2.49 18.96
C VAL A 291 12.35 -1.33 18.07
N SER A 292 13.13 -1.07 17.03
CA SER A 292 12.86 -0.01 16.05
C SER A 292 11.54 -0.23 15.30
N ARG A 293 11.19 -1.49 14.99
CA ARG A 293 9.91 -1.86 14.37
C ARG A 293 8.72 -1.62 15.31
N ALA A 294 8.80 -2.08 16.55
CA ALA A 294 7.73 -1.95 17.54
C ALA A 294 7.37 -0.48 17.78
N ILE A 295 8.38 0.36 18.00
CA ILE A 295 8.22 1.82 18.17
C ILE A 295 7.61 2.44 16.90
N SER A 296 8.09 2.05 15.71
CA SER A 296 7.56 2.53 14.44
C SER A 296 6.09 2.18 14.24
N HIS A 297 5.68 0.99 14.71
CA HIS A 297 4.31 0.53 14.63
C HIS A 297 3.41 1.34 15.57
N PHE A 298 3.83 1.54 16.82
CA PHE A 298 3.12 2.39 17.77
C PHE A 298 2.85 3.80 17.23
N TYR A 299 3.88 4.48 16.70
CA TYR A 299 3.69 5.83 16.17
C TYR A 299 2.87 5.87 14.89
N MET A 300 2.81 4.77 14.13
CA MET A 300 1.86 4.65 13.03
C MET A 300 0.44 4.66 13.58
N GLU A 301 0.10 3.73 14.48
CA GLU A 301 -1.25 3.65 15.08
C GLU A 301 -1.65 4.93 15.83
N SER A 302 -0.70 5.59 16.48
CA SER A 302 -0.94 6.89 17.12
C SER A 302 -1.29 7.97 16.09
N LYS A 303 -0.56 8.04 14.96
CA LYS A 303 -0.87 8.95 13.85
C LYS A 303 -2.24 8.63 13.21
N LEU A 304 -2.61 7.35 13.16
CA LEU A 304 -3.92 6.91 12.68
C LEU A 304 -5.07 7.16 13.68
N GLY A 305 -4.76 7.58 14.91
CA GLY A 305 -5.74 7.81 15.97
C GLY A 305 -6.33 6.53 16.58
N THR A 306 -5.80 5.36 16.21
CA THR A 306 -6.20 4.03 16.69
C THR A 306 -5.51 3.67 18.00
N GLU A 307 -4.36 4.28 18.31
CA GLU A 307 -3.67 4.18 19.60
C GLU A 307 -3.80 5.49 20.38
N ARG A 308 -4.30 5.38 21.62
CA ARG A 308 -4.54 6.52 22.52
C ARG A 308 -3.68 6.48 23.79
N ARG A 309 -3.03 5.34 24.06
CA ARG A 309 -2.11 5.18 25.19
C ARG A 309 -0.78 5.86 24.87
N THR A 310 0.02 6.06 25.91
CA THR A 310 1.44 6.40 25.75
C THR A 310 2.22 5.16 25.28
N LEU A 311 3.39 5.38 24.67
CA LEU A 311 4.26 4.29 24.24
C LEU A 311 4.63 3.36 25.42
N ASP A 312 5.02 3.93 26.56
CA ASP A 312 5.35 3.16 27.77
C ASP A 312 4.19 2.30 28.26
N GLN A 313 2.96 2.84 28.29
CA GLN A 313 1.79 2.07 28.72
C GLN A 313 1.47 0.95 27.73
N ALA A 314 1.49 1.24 26.43
CA ALA A 314 1.22 0.25 25.39
C ALA A 314 2.22 -0.91 25.42
N ILE A 315 3.52 -0.59 25.54
CA ILE A 315 4.60 -1.59 25.65
C ILE A 315 4.46 -2.40 26.94
N LYS A 316 4.17 -1.75 28.07
CA LYS A 316 3.98 -2.43 29.35
C LYS A 316 2.81 -3.43 29.30
N ASP A 317 1.67 -3.02 28.75
CA ASP A 317 0.50 -3.89 28.60
C ASP A 317 0.83 -5.13 27.78
N GLU A 318 1.54 -4.96 26.65
CA GLU A 318 1.96 -6.10 25.82
C GLU A 318 2.96 -7.02 26.51
N LEU A 319 3.94 -6.47 27.23
CA LEU A 319 4.89 -7.29 27.98
C LEU A 319 4.19 -8.12 29.06
N THR A 320 3.16 -7.58 29.72
CA THR A 320 2.34 -8.33 30.68
C THR A 320 1.55 -9.46 30.02
N ILE A 321 1.03 -9.27 28.80
CA ILE A 321 0.35 -10.34 28.05
C ILE A 321 1.34 -11.45 27.66
N LEU A 322 2.56 -11.08 27.28
CA LEU A 322 3.60 -12.02 26.85
C LEU A 322 4.34 -12.69 28.02
N GLU A 323 4.11 -12.23 29.24
CA GLU A 323 4.75 -12.79 30.43
C GLU A 323 4.29 -14.24 30.65
N GLY A 324 5.23 -15.19 30.61
CA GLY A 324 4.94 -16.62 30.76
C GLY A 324 4.40 -17.30 29.51
N VAL A 325 4.27 -16.60 28.37
CA VAL A 325 3.91 -17.21 27.08
C VAL A 325 5.13 -17.89 26.47
N GLU A 326 5.10 -19.22 26.36
CA GLU A 326 6.20 -19.99 25.77
C GLU A 326 6.21 -19.93 24.25
N ASP A 327 5.04 -20.12 23.63
CA ASP A 327 4.83 -19.94 22.20
C ASP A 327 3.97 -18.69 21.92
N PRO A 328 4.54 -17.64 21.30
CA PRO A 328 3.77 -16.46 20.91
C PRO A 328 2.55 -16.75 20.04
N THR A 329 2.46 -17.90 19.37
CA THR A 329 1.25 -18.27 18.62
C THR A 329 0.01 -18.44 19.51
N GLU A 330 0.17 -18.74 20.80
CA GLU A 330 -0.92 -18.94 21.76
C GLU A 330 -1.76 -17.68 21.99
N VAL A 331 -1.15 -16.50 21.82
CA VAL A 331 -1.81 -15.20 22.01
C VAL A 331 -2.14 -14.51 20.68
N ALA A 332 -2.01 -15.22 19.57
CA ALA A 332 -2.23 -14.69 18.22
C ALA A 332 -3.58 -14.01 18.04
N GLN A 333 -4.65 -14.66 18.50
CA GLN A 333 -6.01 -14.15 18.36
C GLN A 333 -6.17 -12.79 19.08
N THR A 334 -5.63 -12.67 20.30
CA THR A 334 -5.63 -11.43 21.09
C THR A 334 -5.02 -10.25 20.32
N TYR A 335 -3.91 -10.50 19.62
CA TYR A 335 -3.21 -9.44 18.88
C TYR A 335 -3.83 -9.14 17.52
N TRP A 336 -4.40 -10.14 16.85
CA TRP A 336 -5.07 -9.94 15.57
C TRP A 336 -6.39 -9.18 15.70
N GLU A 337 -7.13 -9.39 16.79
CA GLU A 337 -8.39 -8.66 17.07
C GLU A 337 -8.15 -7.20 17.48
N THR A 338 -6.98 -6.91 18.05
CA THR A 338 -6.66 -5.58 18.56
C THR A 338 -5.80 -4.74 17.63
N GLU A 339 -5.18 -5.36 16.61
CA GLU A 339 -4.15 -4.76 15.71
C GLU A 339 -2.96 -4.14 16.48
N ARG A 340 -2.87 -4.36 17.80
CA ARG A 340 -1.94 -3.72 18.74
C ARG A 340 -0.85 -4.68 19.20
N GLY A 341 -0.17 -5.31 18.25
CA GLY A 341 0.98 -6.18 18.49
C GLY A 341 2.30 -5.49 18.16
N TYR A 342 2.70 -4.47 18.92
CA TYR A 342 3.97 -3.78 18.72
C TYR A 342 5.14 -4.73 18.96
N ILE A 343 5.10 -5.48 20.06
CA ILE A 343 6.12 -6.46 20.46
C ILE A 343 5.86 -7.80 19.79
N TRP A 344 4.62 -8.27 19.82
CA TRP A 344 4.26 -9.60 19.34
C TRP A 344 4.62 -9.82 17.87
N PHE A 345 4.26 -8.90 16.97
CA PHE A 345 4.64 -8.98 15.55
C PHE A 345 6.15 -8.81 15.29
N SER A 346 6.92 -8.39 16.30
CA SER A 346 8.38 -8.34 16.24
C SER A 346 9.05 -9.66 16.64
N LEU A 347 8.30 -10.66 17.14
CA LEU A 347 8.80 -12.00 17.44
C LEU A 347 8.83 -12.85 16.17
N TYR A 348 9.83 -12.63 15.30
CA TYR A 348 9.80 -13.18 13.94
C TYR A 348 9.93 -14.71 13.84
N LEU A 349 10.65 -15.34 14.78
CA LEU A 349 11.05 -16.74 14.66
C LEU A 349 9.87 -17.73 14.60
N PRO A 350 8.86 -17.67 15.50
CA PRO A 350 7.69 -18.56 15.42
C PRO A 350 6.98 -18.47 14.07
N PHE A 351 6.76 -17.26 13.57
CA PHE A 351 6.12 -17.03 12.27
C PHE A 351 6.95 -17.59 11.12
N LEU A 352 8.25 -17.26 11.06
CA LEU A 352 9.13 -17.77 10.00
C LEU A 352 9.22 -19.29 9.99
N LYS A 353 9.24 -19.94 11.17
CA LYS A 353 9.24 -21.40 11.27
C LYS A 353 8.03 -22.06 10.61
N GLN A 354 6.88 -21.41 10.62
CA GLN A 354 5.68 -21.95 9.97
C GLN A 354 5.73 -21.81 8.45
N TRP A 355 6.18 -20.67 7.95
CA TRP A 355 6.43 -20.52 6.52
C TRP A 355 7.49 -21.54 6.05
N MET A 356 8.57 -21.72 6.81
CA MET A 356 9.65 -22.66 6.48
C MET A 356 9.31 -24.13 6.74
N SER A 357 8.23 -24.46 7.48
CA SER A 357 7.78 -25.85 7.63
C SER A 357 6.95 -26.33 6.43
N VAL A 358 6.40 -25.39 5.65
CA VAL A 358 5.54 -25.65 4.49
C VAL A 358 6.28 -25.41 3.18
N PHE A 359 7.04 -24.32 3.09
CA PHE A 359 7.78 -23.97 1.88
C PHE A 359 9.25 -24.41 1.95
N PRO A 360 9.81 -24.93 0.85
CA PRO A 360 11.24 -25.20 0.74
C PRO A 360 12.10 -23.96 1.04
N LYS A 361 13.28 -24.17 1.63
CA LYS A 361 14.19 -23.08 2.05
C LYS A 361 14.60 -22.16 0.89
N ASP A 362 14.77 -22.69 -0.31
CA ASP A 362 15.11 -21.95 -1.53
C ASP A 362 13.95 -21.08 -2.06
N ARG A 363 12.73 -21.24 -1.52
CA ARG A 363 11.57 -20.39 -1.82
C ARG A 363 11.40 -19.24 -0.84
N ILE A 364 12.21 -19.13 0.22
CA ILE A 364 12.11 -18.06 1.22
C ILE A 364 13.42 -17.25 1.26
N PHE A 365 13.33 -15.96 0.97
CA PHE A 365 14.42 -15.01 1.09
C PHE A 365 14.18 -14.06 2.27
N THR A 366 15.04 -14.14 3.28
CA THR A 366 15.03 -13.20 4.40
C THR A 366 15.97 -12.02 4.15
N LEU A 367 15.45 -10.81 4.30
CA LEU A 367 16.15 -9.56 4.08
C LEU A 367 16.29 -8.77 5.38
N ASN A 368 17.46 -8.24 5.70
CA ASN A 368 17.61 -7.27 6.78
C ASN A 368 17.36 -5.85 6.27
N SER A 369 16.41 -5.14 6.87
CA SER A 369 16.05 -3.75 6.56
C SER A 369 17.24 -2.79 6.68
N LYS A 370 18.17 -3.07 7.61
CA LYS A 370 19.41 -2.29 7.77
C LYS A 370 20.26 -2.34 6.50
N ASP A 371 20.37 -3.51 5.86
CA ASP A 371 21.11 -3.67 4.60
C ASP A 371 20.43 -2.92 3.45
N LEU A 372 19.09 -2.94 3.42
CA LEU A 372 18.32 -2.17 2.43
C LEU A 372 18.55 -0.67 2.56
N CYS A 373 18.77 -0.16 3.78
CA CYS A 373 19.05 1.25 4.04
C CYS A 373 20.53 1.61 3.78
N CYS A 374 21.46 0.81 4.29
CA CYS A 374 22.90 1.12 4.27
C CYS A 374 23.61 0.68 2.99
N SER A 375 23.06 -0.30 2.27
CA SER A 375 23.63 -0.85 1.04
C SER A 375 22.52 -1.27 0.06
N PRO A 376 21.65 -0.33 -0.36
CA PRO A 376 20.45 -0.64 -1.11
C PRO A 376 20.72 -1.38 -2.42
N ALA A 377 21.71 -0.95 -3.22
CA ALA A 377 22.03 -1.59 -4.50
C ALA A 377 22.48 -3.05 -4.35
N LYS A 378 23.44 -3.31 -3.46
CA LYS A 378 23.91 -4.67 -3.16
C LYS A 378 22.77 -5.56 -2.67
N THR A 379 21.90 -4.99 -1.86
CA THR A 379 20.75 -5.69 -1.29
C THR A 379 19.71 -6.02 -2.37
N LEU A 380 19.39 -5.06 -3.22
CA LEU A 380 18.42 -5.23 -4.30
C LEU A 380 18.91 -6.23 -5.35
N ASN A 381 20.20 -6.24 -5.70
CA ASN A 381 20.76 -7.24 -6.62
C ASN A 381 20.59 -8.68 -6.09
N ARG A 382 20.65 -8.88 -4.77
CA ARG A 382 20.34 -10.20 -4.17
C ARG A 382 18.87 -10.56 -4.32
N VAL A 383 17.97 -9.57 -4.19
CA VAL A 383 16.54 -9.77 -4.42
C VAL A 383 16.26 -10.06 -5.90
N PHE A 384 16.86 -9.32 -6.84
CA PHE A 384 16.74 -9.61 -8.27
C PHE A 384 17.21 -11.02 -8.60
N LYS A 385 18.39 -11.42 -8.11
CA LYS A 385 18.88 -12.79 -8.28
C LYS A 385 17.92 -13.83 -7.71
N PHE A 386 17.35 -13.59 -6.52
CA PHE A 386 16.35 -14.48 -5.95
C PHE A 386 15.08 -14.58 -6.81
N LEU A 387 14.68 -13.47 -7.44
CA LEU A 387 13.55 -13.39 -8.36
C LEU A 387 13.88 -13.86 -9.80
N ASP A 388 15.08 -14.38 -10.05
CA ASP A 388 15.59 -14.75 -11.39
C ASP A 388 15.62 -13.57 -12.39
N LEU A 389 15.81 -12.35 -11.87
CA LEU A 389 15.97 -11.13 -12.65
C LEU A 389 17.43 -10.77 -12.85
N ALA A 390 17.72 -10.12 -13.98
CA ALA A 390 19.03 -9.52 -14.24
C ALA A 390 19.32 -8.39 -13.24
N GLU A 391 20.59 -8.10 -13.02
CA GLU A 391 20.97 -6.91 -12.26
C GLU A 391 20.60 -5.64 -13.05
N PHE A 392 20.15 -4.61 -12.35
CA PHE A 392 19.78 -3.34 -12.95
C PHE A 392 20.31 -2.18 -12.10
N GLU A 393 21.24 -1.41 -12.65
CA GLU A 393 22.00 -0.40 -11.91
C GLU A 393 21.28 0.95 -11.81
N SER A 394 20.34 1.24 -12.70
CA SER A 394 19.66 2.54 -12.80
C SER A 394 18.46 2.67 -11.86
N ILE A 395 18.65 2.33 -10.57
CA ILE A 395 17.63 2.44 -9.53
C ILE A 395 17.92 3.63 -8.62
N SER A 396 16.90 4.44 -8.34
CA SER A 396 16.94 5.48 -7.31
C SER A 396 16.50 4.93 -5.96
N TYR A 397 17.19 5.36 -4.89
CA TYR A 397 16.95 4.90 -3.52
C TYR A 397 16.51 6.03 -2.57
N PRO A 398 15.40 6.73 -2.86
CA PRO A 398 14.89 7.74 -1.93
C PRO A 398 14.46 7.08 -0.61
N LYS A 399 14.51 7.85 0.48
CA LYS A 399 13.88 7.44 1.75
C LYS A 399 12.37 7.57 1.60
N ILE A 400 11.66 6.45 1.70
CA ILE A 400 10.20 6.38 1.57
C ILE A 400 9.57 6.12 2.95
N ASN A 401 8.48 6.82 3.26
CA ASN A 401 7.67 6.63 4.48
C ASN A 401 8.48 6.63 5.78
N GLN A 402 9.45 7.54 5.88
CA GLN A 402 10.22 7.72 7.10
C GLN A 402 9.30 8.23 8.22
N GLY A 403 9.31 7.55 9.38
CA GLY A 403 8.53 7.99 10.54
C GLY A 403 9.04 9.35 11.05
N SER A 404 8.12 10.21 11.47
CA SER A 404 8.40 11.56 11.99
C SER A 404 8.72 11.60 13.49
N TYR A 405 8.91 10.45 14.14
CA TYR A 405 9.24 10.39 15.56
C TYR A 405 10.76 10.46 15.78
N SER A 406 11.19 11.29 16.72
CA SER A 406 12.59 11.40 17.10
C SER A 406 13.01 10.27 18.02
N HIS A 407 14.23 9.77 17.86
CA HIS A 407 14.78 8.79 18.79
C HIS A 407 14.84 9.32 20.23
N SER A 408 14.95 10.64 20.41
CA SER A 408 14.92 11.31 21.72
C SER A 408 13.57 11.31 22.41
N GLN A 409 12.46 11.02 21.70
CA GLN A 409 11.11 10.93 22.28
C GLN A 409 10.87 9.60 23.02
N VAL A 410 11.73 8.61 22.82
CA VAL A 410 11.62 7.30 23.47
C VAL A 410 12.63 7.24 24.62
N GLY A 411 12.13 7.05 25.84
CA GLY A 411 12.96 6.96 27.03
C GLY A 411 14.04 5.87 26.92
N VAL A 412 15.28 6.20 27.32
CA VAL A 412 16.41 5.26 27.30
C VAL A 412 16.08 3.97 28.07
N GLN A 413 15.35 4.08 29.17
CA GLN A 413 14.97 2.92 29.97
C GLN A 413 14.01 1.98 29.20
N LEU A 414 13.04 2.54 28.48
CA LEU A 414 12.10 1.76 27.67
C LEU A 414 12.83 1.02 26.54
N ARG A 415 13.79 1.69 25.86
CA ARG A 415 14.65 1.04 24.87
C ARG A 415 15.43 -0.12 25.47
N LYS A 416 16.08 0.09 26.61
CA LYS A 416 16.80 -0.98 27.33
C LYS A 416 15.89 -2.15 27.67
N THR A 417 14.68 -1.90 28.16
CA THR A 417 13.69 -2.95 28.43
C THR A 417 13.37 -3.76 27.18
N LEU A 418 13.10 -3.11 26.05
CA LEU A 418 12.81 -3.78 24.79
C LEU A 418 14.03 -4.56 24.24
N TYR A 419 15.23 -4.00 24.32
CA TYR A 419 16.45 -4.70 23.92
C TYR A 419 16.68 -5.96 24.76
N SER A 420 16.56 -5.86 26.09
CA SER A 420 16.67 -7.01 26.98
C SER A 420 15.62 -8.07 26.67
N PHE A 421 14.38 -7.66 26.40
CA PHE A 421 13.31 -8.57 26.01
C PHE A 421 13.64 -9.31 24.71
N PHE A 422 13.98 -8.58 23.63
CA PHE A 422 14.24 -9.19 22.33
C PHE A 422 15.58 -9.92 22.22
N TYR A 423 16.52 -9.74 23.15
CA TYR A 423 17.87 -10.30 23.06
C TYR A 423 17.86 -11.81 22.75
N ILE A 424 17.16 -12.61 23.56
CA ILE A 424 17.12 -14.06 23.38
C ILE A 424 16.39 -14.47 22.08
N HIS A 425 15.36 -13.72 21.69
CA HIS A 425 14.61 -13.97 20.46
C HIS A 425 15.47 -13.68 19.22
N ASN A 426 16.28 -12.62 19.26
CA ASN A 426 17.20 -12.25 18.19
C ASN A 426 18.33 -13.27 18.04
N GLN A 427 18.88 -13.79 19.15
CA GLN A 427 19.91 -14.84 19.11
C GLN A 427 19.35 -16.11 18.46
N LYS A 428 18.20 -16.61 18.95
CA LYS A 428 17.53 -17.78 18.37
C LYS A 428 17.19 -17.60 16.89
N LEU A 429 16.80 -16.39 16.48
CA LEU A 429 16.51 -16.08 15.08
C LEU A 429 17.78 -16.09 14.22
N GLY A 430 18.86 -15.47 14.68
CA GLY A 430 20.14 -15.43 13.98
C GLY A 430 20.74 -16.82 13.80
N GLU A 431 20.71 -17.65 14.85
CA GLU A 431 21.10 -19.06 14.81
C GLU A 431 20.26 -19.86 13.80
N TYR A 432 18.93 -19.68 13.82
CA TYR A 432 18.03 -20.41 12.94
C TYR A 432 18.21 -20.04 11.46
N LEU A 433 18.45 -18.77 11.17
CA LEU A 433 18.67 -18.26 9.81
C LEU A 433 20.12 -18.39 9.33
N ASP A 434 21.06 -18.75 10.21
CA ASP A 434 22.50 -18.74 9.97
C ASP A 434 23.01 -17.36 9.48
N VAL A 435 22.56 -16.30 10.16
CA VAL A 435 22.93 -14.92 9.84
C VAL A 435 23.24 -14.10 11.09
N ASN A 436 24.18 -13.17 10.97
CA ASN A 436 24.35 -12.13 11.97
C ASN A 436 23.46 -10.91 11.66
N LEU A 437 22.48 -10.66 12.52
CA LEU A 437 21.49 -9.60 12.34
C LEU A 437 22.04 -8.20 12.67
N ASN A 438 23.11 -8.08 13.46
CA ASN A 438 23.73 -6.81 13.90
C ASN A 438 22.72 -5.76 14.44
N TRP A 439 21.71 -6.22 15.20
CA TRP A 439 20.69 -5.35 15.81
C TRP A 439 21.02 -4.90 17.24
N ASN A 440 22.10 -5.43 17.83
CA ASN A 440 22.50 -5.09 19.20
C ASN A 440 23.25 -3.75 19.30
N ASP A 441 23.65 -3.14 18.18
CA ASP A 441 24.47 -1.92 18.12
C ASP A 441 23.67 -0.61 18.23
N GLU A 442 22.35 -0.69 18.42
CA GLU A 442 21.42 0.46 18.40
C GLU A 442 20.92 0.86 19.82
N ILE A 443 21.66 0.49 20.89
CA ILE A 443 21.33 0.80 22.31
C ILE A 443 21.56 2.26 22.66
#